data_AF-J0WR15-F1
#
_entry.id   AF-J0WR15-F1
#
_cell.length_a   1.000
_cell.length_b   1.000
_cell.length_c   1.000
_cell.angle_alpha   90.00
_cell.angle_beta   90.00
_cell.angle_gamma   90.00
#
_symmetry.space_group_name_H-M   'P 1'
#
loop_
_entity.id
_entity.type
_entity.pdbx_description
1 polymer ?
#
loop_
_entity_poly.entity_id
_entity_poly.type
_entity_poly.pdbx_seq_one_letter_code
_entity_poly.pdbx_strand_id
1 'polypeptide(L)' 'LEWVPCYETPYQCARLQVPLDHAKPRGQKTAVALIKSPSHYPLGHELYHGPILYNPGGPGGSGVEMVRAR' A
#
# COMPACT_ATOMS: atom_id res chain seq x y z
N LEU A 1 -3.30 -8.14 -5.18
CA LEU A 1 -3.57 -7.47 -3.89
C LEU A 1 -5.08 -7.36 -3.75
N GLU A 2 -5.62 -7.82 -2.64
CA GLU A 2 -7.04 -7.61 -2.32
C GLU A 2 -7.15 -6.30 -1.53
N TRP A 3 -7.82 -5.31 -2.14
CA TRP A 3 -8.03 -4.00 -1.54
C TRP A 3 -9.40 -3.96 -0.88
N VAL A 4 -9.45 -3.53 0.38
CA VAL A 4 -10.68 -3.35 1.13
C VAL A 4 -10.80 -1.90 1.62
N PRO A 5 -12.02 -1.35 1.77
CA PRO A 5 -12.21 -0.09 2.48
C PRO A 5 -11.60 -0.18 3.90
N CYS A 6 -10.95 0.89 4.34
CA CYS A 6 -10.38 0.98 5.69
C CYS A 6 -10.37 2.44 6.15
N TYR A 7 -10.42 2.67 7.46
CA TYR A 7 -10.49 4.03 8.05
C TYR A 7 -11.64 4.85 7.44
N GLU A 8 -11.46 6.16 7.26
CA GLU A 8 -12.39 7.05 6.58
C GLU A 8 -12.27 6.96 5.05
N THR A 9 -13.36 7.25 4.34
CA THR A 9 -13.32 7.40 2.87
C THR A 9 -12.37 8.54 2.50
N PRO A 10 -11.50 8.39 1.48
CA PRO A 10 -11.53 7.38 0.41
C PRO A 10 -10.54 6.21 0.59
N TYR A 11 -10.00 5.97 1.79
CA TYR A 11 -8.88 5.06 1.96
C TYR A 11 -9.21 3.58 1.67
N GLN A 12 -8.25 2.92 1.01
CA GLN A 12 -8.25 1.47 0.79
C GLN A 12 -6.95 0.86 1.31
N CYS A 13 -7.05 -0.31 1.95
CA CYS A 13 -5.91 -1.01 2.52
C CYS A 13 -5.76 -2.40 1.92
N ALA A 14 -4.52 -2.90 1.93
CA ALA A 14 -4.19 -4.27 1.52
C ALA A 14 -3.00 -4.81 2.32
N ARG A 15 -2.83 -6.13 2.29
CA ARG A 15 -1.63 -6.80 2.79
C ARG A 15 -0.87 -7.41 1.63
N LEU A 16 0.37 -6.97 1.42
CA LEU A 16 1.28 -7.60 0.46
C LEU A 16 2.05 -8.71 1.18
N GLN A 17 1.75 -9.96 0.83
CA GLN A 17 2.49 -11.12 1.33
C GLN A 17 3.84 -11.22 0.62
N VAL A 18 4.93 -11.23 1.40
CA VAL A 18 6.30 -11.37 0.92
C VAL A 18 7.00 -12.50 1.67
N PRO A 19 7.98 -13.20 1.07
CA PRO A 19 8.79 -14.15 1.82
C PRO A 19 9.59 -13.40 2.90
N LEU A 20 9.68 -13.99 4.09
CA LEU A 20 10.51 -13.46 5.17
C LEU A 20 12.01 -13.51 4.78
N ASP A 21 12.40 -14.57 4.07
CA ASP A 21 13.72 -14.75 3.47
C ASP A 21 13.54 -14.88 1.95
N HIS A 22 14.03 -13.88 1.21
CA HIS A 22 13.92 -13.86 -0.25
C HIS A 22 14.73 -14.96 -0.95
N ALA A 23 15.76 -15.54 -0.30
CA ALA A 23 16.47 -16.72 -0.82
C ALA A 23 15.63 -18.00 -0.68
N LYS A 24 14.60 -17.99 0.18
CA LYS A 24 13.64 -19.09 0.39
C LYS A 24 12.22 -18.62 0.06
N PRO A 25 11.88 -18.38 -1.23
CA PRO A 25 10.62 -17.75 -1.64
C PRO A 25 9.35 -18.56 -1.29
N ARG A 26 9.49 -19.86 -1.03
CA ARG A 26 8.42 -20.76 -0.58
C ARG A 26 8.39 -20.99 0.94
N GLY A 27 9.27 -20.34 1.69
CA GLY A 27 9.38 -20.46 3.14
C GLY A 27 8.33 -19.62 3.88
N GLN A 28 8.65 -19.26 5.13
CA GLN A 28 7.81 -18.39 5.94
C GLN A 28 7.56 -17.05 5.22
N LYS A 29 6.32 -16.56 5.32
CA LYS A 29 5.91 -15.27 4.76
C LYS A 29 5.65 -14.27 5.87
N THR A 30 5.79 -12.99 5.53
CA THR A 30 5.34 -11.86 6.32
C THR A 30 4.52 -10.91 5.44
N ALA A 31 3.87 -9.92 6.03
CA ALA A 31 3.02 -8.99 5.33
C ALA A 31 3.52 -7.55 5.47
N VAL A 32 3.60 -6.85 4.34
CA VAL A 32 3.72 -5.39 4.32
C VAL A 32 2.31 -4.80 4.28
N ALA A 33 1.96 -3.97 5.26
CA ALA A 33 0.69 -3.24 5.27
C ALA A 33 0.76 -2.09 4.27
N LEU A 34 -0.27 -1.95 3.43
CA LEU A 34 -0.40 -0.90 2.43
C LEU A 34 -1.69 -0.12 2.66
N ILE A 35 -1.63 1.19 2.48
CA ILE A 35 -2.77 2.09 2.35
C ILE A 35 -2.65 2.82 1.01
N LYS A 36 -3.78 3.15 0.38
CA LYS A 36 -3.84 4.08 -0.75
C LYS A 36 -5.04 4.99 -0.60
N SER A 37 -4.87 6.25 -1.01
CA SER A 37 -5.97 7.11 -1.43
C SER A 37 -6.15 6.90 -2.93
N PRO A 38 -7.27 6.33 -3.40
CA PRO A 38 -7.53 6.16 -4.83
C PRO A 38 -7.52 7.49 -5.57
N SER A 39 -7.04 7.47 -6.81
CA SER A 39 -7.18 8.63 -7.70
C SER A 39 -8.66 8.94 -7.94
N HIS A 40 -8.98 10.21 -8.14
CA HIS A 40 -10.30 10.63 -8.60
C HIS A 40 -10.57 10.14 -10.04
N TYR A 41 -9.51 9.86 -10.80
CA TYR A 41 -9.60 9.27 -12.14
C TYR A 41 -9.50 7.74 -12.05
N PRO A 42 -10.45 6.99 -12.64
CA PRO A 42 -10.42 5.54 -12.61
C PRO A 42 -9.29 4.97 -13.47
N LEU A 43 -8.98 3.68 -13.27
CA LEU A 43 -8.05 2.96 -14.13
C LEU A 43 -8.49 3.03 -15.60
N GLY A 44 -7.56 3.39 -16.49
CA GLY A 44 -7.82 3.54 -17.92
C GLY A 44 -8.27 4.93 -18.35
N HIS A 45 -8.55 5.85 -17.42
CA HIS A 45 -8.77 7.26 -17.74
C HIS A 45 -7.47 7.90 -18.24
N GLU A 46 -7.53 8.81 -19.22
CA GLU A 46 -6.35 9.44 -19.83
C GLU A 46 -5.47 10.21 -18.83
N LEU A 47 -6.10 10.79 -17.81
CA LEU A 47 -5.45 11.49 -16.70
C LEU A 47 -4.95 10.57 -15.57
N TYR A 48 -5.18 9.26 -15.67
CA TYR A 48 -4.64 8.30 -14.71
C TYR A 48 -3.22 7.88 -15.13
N HIS A 49 -2.21 8.36 -14.42
CA HIS A 49 -0.79 8.09 -14.72
C HIS A 49 -0.13 7.01 -13.86
N GLY A 50 -0.93 6.23 -13.11
CA GLY A 50 -0.42 5.14 -12.28
C GLY A 50 -0.25 5.50 -10.79
N PRO A 51 0.13 4.50 -9.96
CA PRO A 51 0.29 4.69 -8.52
C PRO A 51 1.62 5.40 -8.19
N ILE A 52 1.59 6.28 -7.20
CA ILE A 52 2.78 6.86 -6.58
C ILE A 52 3.07 6.08 -5.30
N LEU A 53 4.26 5.48 -5.21
CA LEU A 53 4.72 4.81 -4.01
C LEU A 53 5.41 5.82 -3.10
N TYR A 54 4.99 5.85 -1.84
CA TYR A 54 5.50 6.77 -0.85
C TYR A 54 6.20 6.02 0.28
N ASN A 55 7.43 6.44 0.60
CA ASN A 55 8.15 6.01 1.78
C ASN A 55 8.58 7.26 2.57
N PRO A 56 8.14 7.41 3.83
CA PRO A 56 8.40 8.62 4.60
C PRO A 56 9.82 8.72 5.18
N GLY A 57 10.67 7.69 5.02
CA GLY A 57 11.95 7.60 5.72
C GLY A 57 11.80 7.16 7.19
N GLY A 58 12.74 7.59 8.04
CA GLY A 58 12.91 7.09 9.42
C GLY A 58 14.28 6.42 9.57
N PRO A 59 14.39 5.08 9.72
CA PRO A 59 13.38 4.01 9.61
C PRO A 59 12.50 3.82 10.86
N GLY A 60 11.49 2.93 10.78
CA GLY A 60 10.60 2.58 11.88
C GLY A 60 9.27 3.36 11.93
N GLY A 61 9.16 4.45 11.17
CA GLY A 61 7.91 5.19 11.00
C GLY A 61 6.90 4.46 10.12
N SER A 62 5.61 4.61 10.41
CA SER A 62 4.52 4.01 9.63
C SER A 62 4.18 4.85 8.40
N GLY A 63 4.46 4.32 7.20
CA GLY A 63 3.98 4.92 5.94
C GLY A 63 2.46 4.96 5.84
N VAL A 64 1.76 4.02 6.50
CA VAL A 64 0.29 4.00 6.56
C VAL A 64 -0.25 5.20 7.31
N GLU A 65 0.31 5.47 8.49
CA GLU A 65 -0.13 6.61 9.31
C GLU A 65 0.18 7.94 8.63
N MET A 66 1.31 8.04 7.93
CA MET A 66 1.67 9.27 7.26
C MET A 66 0.76 9.60 6.06
N VAL A 67 0.29 8.59 5.33
CA VAL A 67 -0.70 8.80 4.26
C VAL A 67 -2.06 9.16 4.86
N ARG A 68 -2.48 8.50 5.94
CA ARG A 68 -3.78 8.78 6.61
C ARG A 68 -3.84 10.18 7.23
N ALA A 69 -2.71 10.71 7.69
CA ALA A 69 -2.63 12.04 8.32
C ALA A 69 -2.69 13.21 7.32
N ARG A 70 -2.92 12.95 6.04
CA ARG A 70 -3.06 13.96 4.97
C ARG A 70 -4.47 13.95 4.40
#